data_AF-A0A528CJ50-F1
#
_entry.id   AF-A0A528CJ50-F1
#
_cell.length_a   1.000
_cell.length_b   1.000
_cell.length_c   1.000
_cell.angle_alpha   90.00
_cell.angle_beta   90.00
_cell.angle_gamma   90.00
#
_symmetry.space_group_name_H-M   'P 1'
#
loop_
_entity.id
_entity.type
_entity.pdbx_description
1 polymer ?
#
loop_
_entity_poly.entity_id
_entity_poly.type
_entity_poly.pdbx_seq_one_letter_code
_entity_poly.pdbx_strand_id
1 'polypeptide(L)'
;MFRTGPRNLITDVAGLRVGNASDVRLRSGVTTIVCDVPAVAGVQILGGAPGTRETDLLEPHNSIEAIHAVVLSGGSAFGLDAASGVQAALRERGIGVEVGGFRVPIVPAAILFDLRNGGDKDWGRYPPYRDLGYEAAQAVGIDFPLGTVGAGTGALSSGLKGGLGSASTVLDSGVTIGALAAVNPTGSVTIAQTRHFWAAPFEIGDEFGGLGYPSPMPEDAKTILL
;
A
#
# COMPACT_ATOMS: atom_id res chain seq x y z
N MET A 1 26.36 0.22 5.60
CA MET A 1 25.65 -1.08 5.45
C MET A 1 24.21 -0.81 5.85
N PHE A 2 23.21 -1.29 5.09
CA PHE A 2 21.81 -1.06 5.46
C PHE A 2 21.50 -1.79 6.77
N ARG A 3 20.71 -1.14 7.62
CA ARG A 3 20.29 -1.65 8.93
C ARG A 3 18.82 -1.39 9.07
N THR A 4 18.05 -2.42 9.41
CA THR A 4 16.61 -2.28 9.58
C THR A 4 16.25 -1.26 10.67
N GLY A 5 15.09 -0.63 10.52
CA GLY A 5 14.45 0.02 11.67
C GLY A 5 14.03 -1.00 12.74
N PRO A 6 13.61 -0.54 13.92
CA PRO A 6 13.27 -1.42 15.04
C PRO A 6 12.10 -2.35 14.77
N ARG A 7 11.18 -2.01 13.85
CA ARG A 7 10.06 -2.87 13.46
C ARG A 7 10.21 -3.46 12.06
N ASN A 8 11.12 -2.91 11.25
CA ASN A 8 11.18 -3.14 9.81
C ASN A 8 9.82 -2.79 9.14
N LEU A 9 9.15 -1.74 9.62
CA LEU A 9 7.87 -1.25 9.10
C LEU A 9 8.01 0.23 8.68
N ILE A 10 7.14 0.67 7.77
CA ILE A 10 7.08 2.09 7.32
C ILE A 10 6.86 3.06 8.48
N THR A 11 6.20 2.60 9.55
CA THR A 11 5.93 3.35 10.79
C THR A 11 7.15 3.54 11.68
N ASP A 12 8.31 2.98 11.31
CA ASP A 12 9.60 3.41 11.88
C ASP A 12 9.95 4.85 11.45
N VAL A 13 9.35 5.37 10.38
CA VAL A 13 9.35 6.80 10.05
C VAL A 13 8.37 7.50 10.99
N ALA A 14 8.89 8.39 11.84
CA ALA A 14 8.10 9.09 12.84
C ALA A 14 6.96 9.90 12.22
N GLY A 15 5.79 9.86 12.86
CA GLY A 15 4.60 10.59 12.42
C GLY A 15 3.77 9.87 11.34
N LEU A 16 4.12 8.63 10.98
CA LEU A 16 3.27 7.78 10.13
C LEU A 16 2.56 6.71 10.96
N ARG A 17 1.29 6.47 10.63
CA ARG A 17 0.49 5.36 11.16
C ARG A 17 -0.18 4.62 10.02
N VAL A 18 -0.35 3.31 10.16
CA VAL A 18 -0.99 2.48 9.14
C VAL A 18 -2.15 1.72 9.75
N GLY A 19 -3.27 1.68 9.03
CA GLY A 19 -4.44 0.91 9.39
C GLY A 19 -4.97 0.11 8.21
N ASN A 20 -5.56 -1.05 8.50
CA ASN A 20 -6.06 -1.99 7.50
C ASN A 20 -7.52 -2.33 7.80
N ALA A 21 -8.35 -2.40 6.76
CA ALA A 21 -9.68 -3.01 6.81
C ALA A 21 -9.80 -4.05 5.69
N SER A 22 -10.50 -5.16 5.97
CA SER A 22 -10.58 -6.29 5.04
C SER A 22 -11.96 -6.92 5.09
N ASP A 23 -12.50 -7.23 3.92
CA ASP A 23 -13.72 -8.00 3.78
C ASP A 23 -13.37 -9.37 3.18
N VAL A 24 -13.57 -10.41 4.00
CA VAL A 24 -13.25 -11.80 3.65
C VAL A 24 -14.19 -12.34 2.56
N ARG A 25 -15.46 -11.92 2.54
CA ARG A 25 -16.42 -12.34 1.51
C ARG A 25 -16.05 -11.71 0.17
N LEU A 26 -15.76 -10.41 0.19
CA LEU A 26 -15.28 -9.66 -0.96
C LEU A 26 -13.90 -10.15 -1.43
N ARG A 27 -13.10 -10.69 -0.50
CA ARG A 27 -11.66 -10.97 -0.64
C ARG A 27 -10.89 -9.72 -1.05
N SER A 28 -11.24 -8.57 -0.48
CA SER A 28 -10.56 -7.30 -0.78
C SER A 28 -10.44 -6.48 0.49
N GLY A 29 -9.79 -5.33 0.40
CA GLY A 29 -9.59 -4.46 1.54
C GLY A 29 -8.88 -3.17 1.19
N VAL A 30 -8.68 -2.37 2.23
CA VAL A 30 -8.10 -1.02 2.16
C VAL A 30 -6.98 -0.92 3.20
N THR A 31 -5.89 -0.29 2.80
CA THR A 31 -4.79 0.13 3.68
C THR A 31 -4.70 1.64 3.64
N THR A 32 -4.75 2.28 4.81
CA THR A 32 -4.65 3.73 4.96
C THR A 32 -3.38 4.07 5.72
N ILE A 33 -2.57 4.97 5.16
CA ILE A 33 -1.43 5.58 5.84
C ILE A 33 -1.89 6.98 6.28
N VAL A 34 -1.87 7.28 7.58
CA VAL A 34 -2.22 8.60 8.12
C VAL A 34 -0.95 9.28 8.64
N CYS A 35 -0.83 10.57 8.37
CA CYS A 35 0.26 11.40 8.88
C CYS A 35 -0.22 12.12 10.15
N ASP A 36 0.53 12.01 11.25
CA ASP A 36 0.25 12.72 12.52
C ASP A 36 0.32 14.25 12.34
N VAL A 37 1.18 14.70 11.42
CA VAL A 37 1.25 16.06 10.89
C VAL A 37 1.18 16.01 9.36
N PRO A 38 0.63 17.04 8.68
CA PRO A 38 0.62 17.04 7.21
C PRO A 38 2.02 16.82 6.64
N ALA A 39 2.13 15.92 5.67
CA ALA A 39 3.41 15.50 5.09
C ALA A 39 3.53 15.94 3.62
N VAL A 40 4.71 16.41 3.24
CA VAL A 40 5.04 16.69 1.83
C VAL A 40 4.95 15.38 1.03
N ALA A 41 4.31 15.43 -0.13
CA ALA A 41 4.11 14.27 -0.97
C ALA A 41 4.31 14.59 -2.46
N GLY A 42 4.80 13.59 -3.19
CA GLY A 42 4.86 13.57 -4.65
C GLY A 42 4.41 12.19 -5.14
N VAL A 43 4.11 12.08 -6.43
CA VAL A 43 3.65 10.82 -7.03
C VAL A 43 4.33 10.55 -8.37
N GLN A 44 4.62 9.29 -8.62
CA GLN A 44 5.11 8.81 -9.91
C GLN A 44 4.24 7.62 -10.35
N ILE A 45 3.64 7.72 -11.53
CA ILE A 45 2.81 6.66 -12.12
C ILE A 45 3.57 6.07 -13.30
N LEU A 46 3.87 4.77 -13.22
CA LEU A 46 4.64 4.05 -14.25
C LEU A 46 3.85 2.95 -14.97
N GLY A 47 2.76 2.46 -14.37
CA GLY A 47 1.90 1.45 -14.98
C GLY A 47 1.01 2.03 -16.08
N GLY A 48 0.75 1.24 -17.12
CA GLY A 48 -0.04 1.69 -18.29
C GLY A 48 -1.56 1.75 -18.08
N ALA A 49 -2.08 1.26 -16.95
CA ALA A 49 -3.50 1.28 -16.61
C ALA A 49 -3.69 1.73 -15.16
N PRO A 50 -3.37 2.99 -14.82
CA PRO A 50 -3.49 3.49 -13.46
C PRO A 50 -4.95 3.70 -13.07
N GLY A 51 -5.26 3.45 -11.81
CA GLY A 51 -6.47 3.95 -11.15
C GLY A 51 -6.04 4.78 -9.95
N THR A 52 -6.25 6.09 -10.03
CA THR A 52 -5.79 7.03 -9.02
C THR A 52 -6.84 8.08 -8.71
N ARG A 53 -6.69 8.71 -7.55
CA ARG A 53 -7.47 9.87 -7.13
C ARG A 53 -6.51 10.89 -6.54
N GLU A 54 -6.78 12.17 -6.82
CA GLU A 54 -6.10 13.29 -6.17
C GLU A 54 -4.57 13.27 -6.43
N THR A 55 -4.13 12.78 -7.59
CA THR A 55 -2.70 12.74 -7.96
C THR A 55 -2.20 14.05 -8.57
N ASP A 56 -3.02 14.74 -9.36
CA ASP A 56 -2.64 16.01 -10.00
C ASP A 56 -2.26 17.08 -8.97
N LEU A 57 -2.90 17.09 -7.78
CA LEU A 57 -2.57 18.04 -6.72
C LEU A 57 -1.15 17.87 -6.15
N LEU A 58 -0.53 16.71 -6.38
CA LEU A 58 0.82 16.38 -5.89
C LEU A 58 1.92 16.86 -6.86
N GLU A 59 1.55 17.48 -7.97
CA GLU A 59 2.51 18.13 -8.84
C GLU A 59 3.17 19.32 -8.12
N PRO A 60 4.52 19.46 -8.16
CA PRO A 60 5.23 20.46 -7.35
C PRO A 60 4.86 21.92 -7.60
N HIS A 61 4.18 22.23 -8.71
CA HIS A 61 3.75 23.58 -9.06
C HIS A 61 2.36 23.95 -8.53
N ASN A 62 1.65 23.01 -7.89
CA ASN A 62 0.34 23.24 -7.31
C ASN A 62 0.43 23.79 -5.88
N SER A 63 -0.68 24.36 -5.40
CA SER A 63 -0.73 25.08 -4.12
C SER A 63 -0.83 24.19 -2.88
N ILE A 64 -1.13 22.91 -3.04
CA ILE A 64 -1.22 21.96 -1.93
C ILE A 64 0.14 21.30 -1.74
N GLU A 65 0.85 21.71 -0.69
CA GLU A 65 2.21 21.23 -0.41
C GLU A 65 2.25 19.97 0.45
N ALA A 66 1.15 19.65 1.15
CA ALA A 66 1.09 18.56 2.11
C ALA A 66 -0.24 17.81 2.11
N ILE A 67 -0.17 16.52 2.40
CA ILE A 67 -1.31 15.60 2.50
C ILE A 67 -1.51 15.12 3.95
N HIS A 68 -2.66 14.52 4.22
CA HIS A 68 -2.99 14.00 5.57
C HIS A 68 -3.01 12.48 5.63
N ALA A 69 -3.28 11.84 4.49
CA ALA A 69 -3.26 10.39 4.38
C ALA A 69 -3.03 9.95 2.93
N VAL A 70 -2.61 8.70 2.75
CA VAL A 70 -2.58 7.99 1.46
C VAL A 70 -3.41 6.72 1.59
N VAL A 71 -4.16 6.38 0.55
CA VAL A 71 -4.99 5.18 0.50
C VAL A 71 -4.50 4.23 -0.59
N LEU A 72 -4.28 2.98 -0.21
CA LEU A 72 -4.10 1.86 -1.11
C LEU A 72 -5.34 0.97 -1.00
N SER A 73 -6.00 0.64 -2.10
CA SER A 73 -7.22 -0.17 -2.08
C SER A 73 -7.19 -1.27 -3.14
N GLY A 74 -7.82 -2.40 -2.83
CA GLY A 74 -8.29 -3.33 -3.87
C GLY A 74 -9.49 -2.78 -4.64
N GLY A 75 -10.18 -3.63 -5.39
CA GLY A 75 -11.45 -3.28 -6.04
C GLY A 75 -11.36 -2.61 -7.40
N SER A 76 -10.16 -2.48 -7.98
CA SER A 76 -9.97 -1.67 -9.20
C SER A 76 -10.52 -0.25 -9.00
N ALA A 77 -11.03 0.41 -10.04
CA ALA A 77 -11.56 1.76 -9.97
C ALA A 77 -12.65 1.97 -8.89
N PHE A 78 -13.41 0.93 -8.51
CA PHE A 78 -14.38 1.00 -7.40
C PHE A 78 -13.71 1.27 -6.06
N GLY A 79 -12.45 0.86 -5.89
CA GLY A 79 -11.63 1.11 -4.71
C GLY A 79 -11.34 2.57 -4.44
N LEU A 80 -11.47 3.45 -5.45
CA LEU A 80 -11.25 4.89 -5.28
C LEU A 80 -12.26 5.53 -4.32
N ASP A 81 -13.40 4.87 -4.06
CA ASP A 81 -14.36 5.28 -3.04
C ASP A 81 -13.78 5.25 -1.61
N ALA A 82 -12.76 4.44 -1.36
CA ALA A 82 -12.11 4.33 -0.05
C ALA A 82 -11.56 5.66 0.47
N ALA A 83 -11.03 6.50 -0.42
CA ALA A 83 -10.53 7.83 -0.05
C ALA A 83 -11.60 8.69 0.62
N SER A 84 -12.87 8.57 0.17
CA SER A 84 -13.99 9.31 0.76
C SER A 84 -14.27 8.88 2.20
N GLY A 85 -14.11 7.59 2.52
CA GLY A 85 -14.22 7.08 3.88
C GLY A 85 -13.11 7.60 4.80
N VAL A 86 -11.88 7.62 4.30
CA VAL A 86 -10.74 8.20 5.02
C VAL A 86 -10.93 9.69 5.24
N GLN A 87 -11.40 10.44 4.23
CA GLN A 87 -11.76 11.86 4.39
C GLN A 87 -12.81 12.06 5.49
N ALA A 88 -13.82 11.20 5.58
CA ALA A 88 -14.81 11.27 6.64
C ALA A 88 -14.17 11.09 8.03
N ALA A 89 -13.33 10.05 8.21
CA ALA A 89 -12.64 9.79 9.46
C ALA A 89 -11.69 10.93 9.88
N LEU A 90 -10.96 11.52 8.92
CA LEU A 90 -10.08 12.66 9.19
C LEU A 90 -10.86 13.94 9.52
N ARG A 91 -11.97 14.19 8.80
CA ARG A 91 -12.84 15.34 9.06
C ARG A 91 -13.44 15.28 10.47
N GLU A 92 -13.88 14.12 10.94
CA GLU A 92 -14.39 13.93 12.30
C GLU A 92 -13.35 14.29 13.38
N ARG A 93 -12.07 14.10 13.06
CA ARG A 93 -10.94 14.47 13.92
C ARG A 93 -10.48 15.92 13.74
N GLY A 94 -11.14 16.67 12.87
CA GLY A 94 -10.73 18.02 12.52
C GLY A 94 -9.36 18.07 11.84
N ILE A 95 -9.04 17.11 10.97
CA ILE A 95 -7.78 17.09 10.20
C ILE A 95 -8.09 17.50 8.75
N GLY A 96 -7.32 18.44 8.20
CA GLY A 96 -7.46 18.91 6.82
C GLY A 96 -6.85 20.29 6.60
N VAL A 97 -6.77 20.73 5.34
CA VAL A 97 -6.39 22.10 4.96
C VAL A 97 -7.58 23.02 5.17
N GLU A 98 -7.36 24.18 5.78
CA GLU A 98 -8.37 25.24 5.90
C GLU A 98 -8.49 26.01 4.59
N VAL A 99 -9.68 25.98 3.98
CA VAL A 99 -10.02 26.71 2.75
C VAL A 99 -11.40 27.34 2.92
N GLY A 100 -11.48 28.67 2.87
CA GLY A 100 -12.76 29.39 2.92
C GLY A 100 -13.60 29.13 4.17
N GLY A 101 -12.96 28.82 5.31
CA GLY A 101 -13.65 28.47 6.56
C GLY A 101 -14.07 27.00 6.65
N PHE A 102 -13.66 26.16 5.70
CA PHE A 102 -13.88 24.72 5.69
C PHE A 102 -12.57 23.96 5.80
N ARG A 103 -12.57 22.88 6.59
CA ARG A 103 -11.44 21.96 6.69
C ARG A 103 -11.61 20.79 5.73
N VAL A 104 -10.66 20.65 4.80
CA VAL A 104 -10.71 19.66 3.71
C VAL A 104 -9.50 18.71 3.82
N PRO A 105 -9.71 17.43 4.19
CA PRO A 105 -8.62 16.44 4.17
C PRO A 105 -8.21 16.09 2.74
N ILE A 106 -6.93 16.26 2.44
CA ILE A 106 -6.29 15.85 1.19
C ILE A 106 -5.82 14.39 1.32
N VAL A 107 -6.38 13.51 0.49
CA VAL A 107 -6.20 12.04 0.60
C VAL A 107 -6.03 11.42 -0.79
N PRO A 108 -4.80 11.44 -1.35
CA PRO A 108 -4.50 10.73 -2.57
C PRO A 108 -4.72 9.23 -2.43
N ALA A 109 -5.14 8.58 -3.51
CA ALA A 109 -5.37 7.14 -3.52
C ALA A 109 -4.88 6.47 -4.79
N ALA A 110 -4.50 5.21 -4.65
CA ALA A 110 -4.20 4.30 -5.74
C ALA A 110 -4.86 2.94 -5.51
N ILE A 111 -5.21 2.25 -6.60
CA ILE A 111 -5.89 0.96 -6.54
C ILE A 111 -5.10 -0.16 -7.19
N LEU A 112 -5.47 -1.39 -6.83
CA LEU A 112 -5.10 -2.60 -7.54
C LEU A 112 -6.32 -3.38 -7.98
N PHE A 113 -6.16 -4.18 -9.05
CA PHE A 113 -7.22 -5.04 -9.54
C PHE A 113 -7.19 -6.40 -8.83
N ASP A 114 -8.19 -6.69 -8.02
CA ASP A 114 -8.39 -7.99 -7.37
C ASP A 114 -9.78 -8.59 -7.62
N LEU A 115 -10.52 -8.05 -8.59
CA LEU A 115 -11.91 -8.47 -8.84
C LEU A 115 -12.06 -9.94 -9.27
N ARG A 116 -11.00 -10.56 -9.78
CA ARG A 116 -10.99 -11.96 -10.28
C ARG A 116 -10.54 -12.99 -9.24
N ASN A 117 -10.44 -12.62 -7.96
CA ASN A 117 -9.94 -13.50 -6.89
C ASN A 117 -10.96 -14.48 -6.29
N GLY A 118 -12.15 -14.58 -6.88
CA GLY A 118 -13.22 -15.48 -6.44
C GLY A 118 -14.00 -15.06 -5.20
N GLY A 119 -13.82 -13.83 -4.70
CA GLY A 119 -14.70 -13.26 -3.68
C GLY A 119 -16.03 -12.78 -4.27
N ASP A 120 -17.03 -12.59 -3.43
CA ASP A 120 -18.36 -12.10 -3.78
C ASP A 120 -18.29 -10.64 -4.26
N LYS A 121 -18.67 -10.40 -5.52
CA LYS A 121 -18.68 -9.07 -6.16
C LYS A 121 -20.11 -8.53 -6.39
N ASP A 122 -21.12 -9.23 -5.89
CA ASP A 122 -22.53 -8.84 -6.00
C ASP A 122 -22.96 -7.94 -4.83
N TRP A 123 -22.24 -6.83 -4.64
CA TRP A 123 -22.51 -5.84 -3.59
C TRP A 123 -23.69 -4.90 -3.93
N GLY A 124 -24.39 -5.14 -5.03
CA GLY A 124 -25.48 -4.29 -5.49
C GLY A 124 -25.01 -2.95 -6.06
N ARG A 125 -25.59 -1.84 -5.57
CA ARG A 125 -25.43 -0.50 -6.19
C ARG A 125 -24.10 0.19 -5.87
N TYR A 126 -23.65 0.14 -4.62
CA TYR A 126 -22.48 0.88 -4.15
C TYR A 126 -21.42 -0.10 -3.65
N PRO A 127 -20.15 0.05 -4.04
CA PRO A 127 -19.10 -0.83 -3.56
C PRO A 127 -18.77 -0.51 -2.09
N PRO A 128 -18.29 -1.49 -1.30
CA PRO A 128 -18.07 -1.34 0.14
C PRO A 128 -16.80 -0.53 0.50
N TYR A 129 -16.01 -0.10 -0.48
CA TYR A 129 -14.68 0.47 -0.25
C TYR A 129 -14.71 1.77 0.56
N ARG A 130 -15.76 2.59 0.44
CA ARG A 130 -15.91 3.78 1.29
C ARG A 130 -15.89 3.41 2.77
N ASP A 131 -16.70 2.42 3.17
CA ASP A 131 -16.83 2.06 4.57
C ASP A 131 -15.56 1.34 5.06
N LEU A 132 -14.94 0.50 4.21
CA LEU A 132 -13.61 -0.08 4.47
C LEU A 132 -12.52 0.99 4.64
N GLY A 133 -12.55 2.06 3.85
CA GLY A 133 -11.61 3.18 4.00
C GLY A 133 -11.77 3.90 5.34
N TYR A 134 -13.01 4.14 5.76
CA TYR A 134 -13.30 4.70 7.08
C TYR A 134 -12.76 3.79 8.20
N GLU A 135 -13.06 2.49 8.15
CA GLU A 135 -12.59 1.50 9.13
C GLU A 135 -11.05 1.44 9.18
N ALA A 136 -10.38 1.43 8.02
CA ALA A 136 -8.92 1.44 7.94
C ALA A 136 -8.32 2.69 8.60
N ALA A 137 -8.93 3.87 8.43
CA ALA A 137 -8.50 5.11 9.09
C ALA A 137 -8.77 5.12 10.61
N GLN A 138 -9.77 4.38 11.09
CA GLN A 138 -10.02 4.18 12.52
C GLN A 138 -9.00 3.21 13.15
N ALA A 139 -8.53 2.21 12.39
CA ALA A 139 -7.61 1.18 12.85
C ALA A 139 -6.12 1.57 12.82
N VAL A 140 -5.78 2.84 12.57
CA VAL A 140 -4.38 3.25 12.36
C VAL A 140 -3.53 3.08 13.63
N GLY A 141 -2.38 2.42 13.47
CA GLY A 141 -1.43 2.15 14.54
C GLY A 141 0.02 2.24 14.07
N ILE A 142 0.93 2.13 15.03
CA ILE A 142 2.37 2.01 14.77
C ILE A 142 2.69 0.57 14.37
N ASP A 143 2.07 -0.40 15.03
CA ASP A 143 2.12 -1.81 14.67
C ASP A 143 0.86 -2.18 13.89
N PHE A 144 1.02 -2.93 12.80
CA PHE A 144 -0.06 -3.35 11.93
C PHE A 144 0.31 -4.67 11.23
N PRO A 145 -0.68 -5.52 10.88
CA PRO A 145 -0.40 -6.78 10.21
C PRO A 145 0.05 -6.58 8.76
N LEU A 146 0.82 -7.55 8.26
CA LEU A 146 1.25 -7.68 6.86
C LEU A 146 0.65 -8.94 6.21
N GLY A 147 0.84 -9.11 4.91
CA GLY A 147 0.38 -10.26 4.14
C GLY A 147 -1.05 -10.10 3.61
N THR A 148 -1.96 -11.01 3.98
CA THR A 148 -3.34 -11.06 3.45
C THR A 148 -4.26 -10.17 4.28
N VAL A 149 -3.99 -8.87 4.29
CA VAL A 149 -4.73 -7.84 5.02
C VAL A 149 -4.77 -6.54 4.22
N GLY A 150 -5.75 -5.69 4.51
CA GLY A 150 -5.92 -4.40 3.85
C GLY A 150 -5.96 -4.53 2.32
N ALA A 151 -5.25 -3.66 1.62
CA ALA A 151 -5.08 -3.75 0.16
C ALA A 151 -4.44 -5.08 -0.31
N GLY A 152 -3.70 -5.76 0.57
CA GLY A 152 -3.09 -7.06 0.30
C GLY A 152 -4.05 -8.25 0.33
N THR A 153 -5.30 -8.06 0.78
CA THR A 153 -6.28 -9.15 0.96
C THR A 153 -6.50 -9.91 -0.34
N GLY A 154 -6.83 -9.19 -1.41
CA GLY A 154 -7.12 -9.76 -2.72
C GLY A 154 -5.92 -9.91 -3.65
N ALA A 155 -4.74 -9.45 -3.22
CA ALA A 155 -3.56 -9.34 -4.07
C ALA A 155 -2.95 -10.71 -4.46
N LEU A 156 -2.49 -10.82 -5.70
CA LEU A 156 -1.90 -12.02 -6.31
C LEU A 156 -0.59 -11.67 -7.05
N SER A 157 0.28 -12.65 -7.26
CA SER A 157 1.48 -12.53 -8.11
C SER A 157 1.75 -13.85 -8.81
N SER A 158 1.64 -13.90 -10.14
CA SER A 158 2.00 -15.05 -11.00
C SER A 158 1.87 -16.45 -10.35
N GLY A 159 0.65 -16.84 -9.98
CA GLY A 159 0.36 -18.16 -9.38
C GLY A 159 0.56 -18.27 -7.86
N LEU A 160 1.06 -17.21 -7.21
CA LEU A 160 1.22 -17.10 -5.77
C LEU A 160 0.26 -16.06 -5.17
N LYS A 161 0.10 -16.15 -3.85
CA LYS A 161 -0.56 -15.10 -3.07
C LYS A 161 0.35 -13.88 -2.99
N GLY A 162 -0.14 -12.72 -3.43
CA GLY A 162 0.49 -11.42 -3.18
C GLY A 162 0.15 -10.92 -1.77
N GLY A 163 0.35 -9.64 -1.48
CA GLY A 163 -0.01 -9.13 -0.16
C GLY A 163 0.49 -7.73 0.14
N LEU A 164 0.29 -7.32 1.39
CA LEU A 164 0.84 -6.10 1.96
C LEU A 164 2.23 -6.41 2.54
N GLY A 165 3.26 -5.69 2.13
CA GLY A 165 4.62 -5.81 2.66
C GLY A 165 5.14 -4.45 3.13
N SER A 166 6.05 -4.47 4.10
CA SER A 166 6.70 -3.26 4.60
C SER A 166 8.17 -3.55 4.94
N ALA A 167 9.00 -2.52 4.85
CA ALA A 167 10.40 -2.54 5.22
C ALA A 167 10.85 -1.15 5.68
N SER A 168 11.92 -1.07 6.46
CA SER A 168 12.55 0.21 6.83
C SER A 168 14.06 0.07 7.00
N THR A 169 14.79 1.15 6.77
CA THR A 169 16.24 1.23 7.05
C THR A 169 16.58 2.55 7.74
N VAL A 170 17.55 2.51 8.64
CA VAL A 170 18.14 3.71 9.27
C VAL A 170 19.50 3.98 8.64
N LEU A 171 19.68 5.17 8.09
CA LEU A 171 20.93 5.62 7.49
C LEU A 171 21.95 6.01 8.59
N ASP A 172 23.23 6.09 8.21
CA ASP A 172 24.30 6.53 9.12
C ASP A 172 24.09 7.98 9.63
N SER A 173 23.32 8.79 8.89
CA SER A 173 22.90 10.14 9.31
C SER A 173 21.81 10.15 10.38
N GLY A 174 21.22 9.00 10.71
CA GLY A 174 20.07 8.87 11.60
C GLY A 174 18.72 9.05 10.91
N VAL A 175 18.68 9.34 9.60
CA VAL A 175 17.43 9.41 8.83
C VAL A 175 16.85 8.00 8.65
N THR A 176 15.56 7.84 8.93
CA THR A 176 14.82 6.61 8.65
C THR A 176 14.11 6.71 7.30
N ILE A 177 14.25 5.66 6.49
CA ILE A 177 13.48 5.47 5.25
C ILE A 177 12.57 4.26 5.45
N GLY A 178 11.29 4.39 5.12
CA GLY A 178 10.31 3.32 5.21
C GLY A 178 9.60 3.09 3.89
N ALA A 179 9.14 1.87 3.65
CA ALA A 179 8.37 1.48 2.47
C ALA A 179 7.16 0.61 2.88
N LEU A 180 6.06 0.79 2.16
CA LEU A 180 4.86 -0.03 2.25
C LEU A 180 4.38 -0.33 0.82
N ALA A 181 4.08 -1.59 0.53
CA ALA A 181 3.67 -2.03 -0.79
C ALA A 181 2.48 -2.98 -0.73
N ALA A 182 1.44 -2.71 -1.50
CA ALA A 182 0.39 -3.68 -1.82
C ALA A 182 0.74 -4.35 -3.16
N VAL A 183 1.25 -5.57 -3.10
CA VAL A 183 1.94 -6.26 -4.19
C VAL A 183 0.94 -7.14 -4.97
N ASN A 184 0.45 -6.62 -6.10
CA ASN A 184 -0.42 -7.33 -7.04
C ASN A 184 0.10 -7.29 -8.50
N PRO A 185 1.33 -7.75 -8.78
CA PRO A 185 1.94 -7.66 -10.10
C PRO A 185 1.39 -8.72 -11.06
N THR A 186 1.40 -8.39 -12.35
CA THR A 186 1.27 -9.39 -13.43
C THR A 186 2.49 -10.31 -13.52
N GLY A 187 3.67 -9.84 -13.09
CA GLY A 187 4.91 -10.62 -13.06
C GLY A 187 5.11 -11.42 -11.77
N SER A 188 6.20 -12.19 -11.74
CA SER A 188 6.59 -13.00 -10.58
C SER A 188 7.58 -12.29 -9.68
N VAL A 189 7.39 -12.45 -8.37
CA VAL A 189 8.37 -12.03 -7.34
C VAL A 189 9.47 -13.07 -7.11
N THR A 190 9.24 -14.31 -7.54
CA THR A 190 10.20 -15.42 -7.47
C THR A 190 10.84 -15.72 -8.83
N ILE A 191 12.00 -16.35 -8.78
CA ILE A 191 12.74 -16.82 -9.95
C ILE A 191 12.13 -18.16 -10.38
N ALA A 192 11.45 -18.17 -11.53
CA ALA A 192 10.68 -19.32 -12.02
C ALA A 192 9.74 -19.90 -10.93
N GLN A 193 9.62 -21.24 -10.86
CA GLN A 193 8.84 -21.95 -9.83
C GLN A 193 9.64 -22.21 -8.53
N THR A 194 10.75 -21.49 -8.32
CA THR A 194 11.59 -21.70 -7.13
C THR A 194 11.11 -20.84 -5.95
N ARG A 195 11.67 -21.12 -4.77
CA ARG A 195 11.46 -20.34 -3.54
C ARG A 195 12.35 -19.10 -3.42
N HIS A 196 13.13 -18.78 -4.45
CA HIS A 196 14.10 -17.69 -4.41
C HIS A 196 13.51 -16.40 -4.98
N PHE A 197 13.65 -15.29 -4.27
CA PHE A 197 13.16 -13.98 -4.71
C PHE A 197 14.14 -13.27 -5.64
N TRP A 198 13.62 -12.48 -6.57
CA TRP A 198 14.43 -11.52 -7.32
C TRP A 198 15.09 -10.48 -6.41
N ALA A 199 14.47 -10.19 -5.26
CA ALA A 199 14.96 -9.23 -4.28
C ALA A 199 16.08 -9.78 -3.37
N ALA A 200 16.50 -11.05 -3.50
CA ALA A 200 17.46 -11.68 -2.61
C ALA A 200 18.77 -10.88 -2.36
N PRO A 201 19.37 -10.18 -3.34
CA PRO A 201 20.57 -9.38 -3.08
C PRO A 201 20.36 -8.16 -2.18
N PHE A 202 19.11 -7.77 -1.95
CA PHE A 202 18.74 -6.64 -1.10
C PHE A 202 18.29 -7.07 0.30
N GLU A 203 18.35 -8.38 0.59
CA GLU A 203 18.03 -8.94 1.90
C GLU A 203 18.93 -8.38 2.99
N ILE A 204 18.34 -7.96 4.10
CA ILE A 204 19.05 -7.56 5.33
C ILE A 204 18.94 -8.70 6.35
N GLY A 205 20.08 -9.36 6.63
CA GLY A 205 20.10 -10.54 7.49
C GLY A 205 19.45 -11.74 6.79
N ASP A 206 18.48 -12.37 7.45
CA ASP A 206 17.74 -13.53 6.92
C ASP A 206 16.24 -13.21 6.76
N GLU A 207 15.88 -11.96 6.46
CA GLU A 207 14.47 -11.53 6.38
C GLU A 207 13.66 -12.22 5.27
N PHE A 208 14.33 -12.77 4.25
CA PHE A 208 13.76 -13.63 3.21
C PHE A 208 14.16 -15.10 3.38
N GLY A 209 14.87 -15.45 4.45
CA GLY A 209 15.36 -16.80 4.76
C GLY A 209 16.78 -17.11 4.30
N GLY A 210 17.56 -16.12 3.86
CA GLY A 210 18.99 -16.25 3.57
C GLY A 210 19.30 -17.16 2.37
N LEU A 211 18.34 -17.31 1.45
CA LEU A 211 18.41 -18.31 0.38
C LEU A 211 19.27 -17.87 -0.82
N GLY A 212 19.52 -16.57 -0.96
CA GLY A 212 20.19 -16.01 -2.13
C GLY A 212 19.47 -16.36 -3.44
N TYR A 213 20.23 -16.38 -4.54
CA TYR A 213 19.73 -16.85 -5.83
C TYR A 213 19.83 -18.38 -5.97
N PRO A 214 18.97 -19.00 -6.79
CA PRO A 214 19.06 -20.43 -7.04
C PRO A 214 20.38 -20.77 -7.72
N SER A 215 20.96 -21.92 -7.37
CA SER A 215 22.14 -22.46 -8.02
C SER A 215 21.93 -23.95 -8.32
N PRO A 216 21.91 -24.37 -9.60
CA PRO A 216 22.03 -23.52 -10.79
C PRO A 216 20.81 -22.60 -11.01
N MET A 217 20.99 -21.54 -11.81
CA MET A 217 19.88 -20.69 -12.23
C MET A 217 18.95 -21.49 -13.16
N PRO A 218 17.62 -21.50 -12.94
CA PRO A 218 16.68 -22.17 -13.84
C PRO A 218 16.76 -21.62 -15.27
N GLU A 219 16.69 -22.49 -16.28
CA GLU A 219 16.71 -22.09 -17.69
C GLU A 219 15.52 -21.20 -18.05
N ASP A 220 14.37 -21.41 -17.40
CA ASP A 220 13.13 -20.66 -17.56
C ASP A 220 13.04 -19.42 -16.66
N ALA A 221 14.13 -19.01 -16.01
CA ALA A 221 14.14 -17.88 -15.08
C ALA A 221 13.58 -16.57 -15.65
N LYS A 222 13.68 -16.35 -16.97
CA LYS A 222 13.18 -15.12 -17.63
C LYS A 222 11.75 -15.26 -18.18
N THR A 223 11.15 -16.44 -18.07
CA THR A 223 9.80 -16.69 -18.57
C THR A 223 8.78 -16.09 -17.61
N ILE A 224 7.91 -15.22 -18.13
CA ILE A 224 6.80 -14.68 -17.34
C ILE A 224 5.71 -15.76 -17.28
N LEU A 225 5.42 -16.22 -16.06
CA LEU A 225 4.31 -17.10 -15.76
C LEU A 225 3.05 -16.23 -15.65
N LEU A 226 2.27 -16.15 -16.72
CA LEU A 226 0.97 -15.46 -16.74
C LEU A 226 -0.16 -16.42 -16.37
#